data_AF-A0A091B6J6-F1
#
_entry.id   AF-A0A091B6J6-F1
#
_cell.length_a   1.000
_cell.length_b   1.000
_cell.length_c   1.000
_cell.angle_alpha   90.00
_cell.angle_beta   90.00
_cell.angle_gamma   90.00
#
_symmetry.space_group_name_H-M   'P 1'
#
loop_
_entity.id
_entity.type
_entity.pdbx_description
1 polymer ?
#
loop_
_entity_poly.entity_id
_entity_poly.type
_entity_poly.pdbx_seq_one_letter_code
_entity_poly.pdbx_strand_id
1 'polypeptide(L)'
;MDGKFASAANAVDFGLAYVEGLLAQPRFRLSTKSAAYWEMRLWLPYGANRIEGDTFILVNRHYKPVGSTTKDHVDYGAYPNLSLQLHGDSWRAFSHRTAEQPFLFNDGCPPWATRQDAKAYLGRLAEMRRLI
;
A
#
# COMPACT_ATOMS: atom_id res chain seq x y z
N MET A 1 -11.19 0.07 15.06
CA MET A 1 -10.00 -0.12 14.22
C MET A 1 -8.81 -0.30 15.13
N ASP A 2 -7.96 -1.29 14.86
CA ASP A 2 -6.61 -1.36 15.46
C ASP A 2 -5.92 0.00 15.25
N GLY A 3 -5.34 0.59 16.29
CA GLY A 3 -4.63 1.87 16.23
C GLY A 3 -3.37 1.91 15.35
N LYS A 4 -3.17 0.90 14.49
CA LYS A 4 -2.04 0.74 13.56
C LYS A 4 -2.14 1.61 12.32
N PHE A 5 -3.33 2.16 12.02
CA PHE A 5 -3.61 2.95 10.81
C PHE A 5 -4.37 4.22 11.18
N ALA A 6 -3.72 5.07 11.97
CA ALA A 6 -4.30 6.33 12.44
C ALA A 6 -4.44 7.37 11.31
N SER A 7 -3.58 7.29 10.28
CA SER A 7 -3.63 8.15 9.10
C SER A 7 -3.05 7.46 7.86
N ALA A 8 -3.26 8.01 6.67
CA ALA A 8 -2.60 7.55 5.45
C ALA A 8 -1.06 7.56 5.58
N ALA A 9 -0.49 8.64 6.13
CA ALA A 9 0.95 8.74 6.38
C ALA A 9 1.45 7.66 7.33
N ASN A 10 0.73 7.42 8.44
CA ASN A 10 1.07 6.36 9.39
C ASN A 10 1.00 4.96 8.76
N ALA A 11 0.03 4.72 7.87
CA ALA A 11 -0.07 3.46 7.14
C ALA A 11 1.10 3.25 6.15
N VAL A 12 1.57 4.32 5.52
CA VAL A 12 2.77 4.28 4.66
C VAL A 12 4.03 4.06 5.50
N ASP A 13 4.18 4.74 6.64
CA ASP A 13 5.29 4.55 7.58
C ASP A 13 5.35 3.11 8.10
N PHE A 14 4.19 2.52 8.43
CA PHE A 14 4.09 1.09 8.75
C PHE A 14 4.58 0.21 7.59
N GLY A 15 4.15 0.51 6.36
CA GLY A 15 4.56 -0.22 5.17
C GLY A 15 6.07 -0.16 4.93
N LEU A 16 6.68 1.01 5.11
CA LEU A 16 8.13 1.21 5.02
C LEU A 16 8.86 0.30 6.03
N ALA A 17 8.53 0.43 7.31
CA ALA A 17 9.17 -0.34 8.38
C ALA A 17 8.98 -1.86 8.20
N TYR A 18 7.79 -2.28 7.77
CA TYR A 18 7.51 -3.70 7.53
C TYR A 18 8.40 -4.26 6.42
N VAL A 19 8.50 -3.55 5.28
CA VAL A 19 9.29 -4.01 4.13
C VAL A 19 10.78 -3.97 4.43
N GLU A 20 11.27 -2.98 5.17
CA GLU A 20 12.65 -2.93 5.65
C GLU A 20 12.97 -4.14 6.54
N GLY A 21 12.10 -4.45 7.51
CA GLY A 21 12.24 -5.61 8.38
C GLY A 21 12.24 -6.93 7.60
N LEU A 22 11.41 -7.04 6.56
CA LEU A 22 11.36 -8.20 5.68
C LEU A 22 12.66 -8.33 4.86
N LEU A 23 13.18 -7.23 4.32
CA LEU A 23 14.42 -7.19 3.55
C LEU A 23 15.66 -7.50 4.39
N ALA A 24 15.65 -7.21 5.69
CA ALA A 24 16.71 -7.55 6.61
C ALA A 24 16.85 -9.07 6.84
N GLN A 25 15.82 -9.86 6.53
CA GLN A 25 15.89 -11.32 6.68
C GLN A 25 16.79 -11.96 5.60
N PRO A 26 17.69 -12.90 5.97
CA PRO A 26 18.59 -13.54 5.01
C PRO A 26 17.84 -14.43 4.01
N ARG A 27 16.77 -15.12 4.46
CA ARG A 27 15.92 -15.96 3.63
C ARG A 27 14.64 -15.22 3.23
N PHE A 28 14.71 -14.49 2.14
CA PHE A 28 13.57 -13.78 1.57
C PHE A 28 12.77 -14.71 0.64
N ARG A 29 11.87 -15.52 1.20
CA ARG A 29 10.85 -16.24 0.41
C ARG A 29 9.63 -16.50 1.28
N LEU A 30 8.53 -15.82 0.98
CA LEU A 30 7.28 -16.01 1.69
C LEU A 30 6.43 -17.07 0.98
N SER A 31 5.97 -18.05 1.74
CA SER A 31 4.97 -19.01 1.27
C SER A 31 3.61 -18.34 1.23
N THR A 32 2.80 -18.61 0.21
CA THR A 32 1.40 -18.17 0.14
C THR A 32 0.53 -18.75 1.26
N LYS A 33 1.02 -19.77 1.98
CA LYS A 33 0.38 -20.35 3.15
C LYS A 33 0.79 -19.67 4.48
N SER A 34 1.75 -18.74 4.45
CA SER A 34 2.23 -18.08 5.66
C SER A 34 1.28 -16.97 6.11
N ALA A 35 1.22 -16.71 7.41
CA ALA A 35 0.48 -15.56 7.95
C ALA A 35 1.02 -14.24 7.38
N ALA A 36 2.35 -14.10 7.30
CA ALA A 36 3.02 -12.93 6.73
C ALA A 36 2.56 -12.61 5.29
N TYR A 37 2.33 -13.62 4.45
CA TYR A 37 1.78 -13.41 3.11
C TYR A 37 0.39 -12.75 3.15
N TRP A 38 -0.48 -13.18 4.05
CA TRP A 38 -1.83 -12.60 4.20
C TRP A 38 -1.81 -11.22 4.84
N GLU A 39 -0.97 -11.02 5.86
CA GLU A 39 -0.75 -9.73 6.49
C GLU A 39 -0.30 -8.68 5.46
N MET A 40 0.66 -9.02 4.61
CA MET A 40 1.14 -8.09 3.57
C MET A 40 0.04 -7.67 2.60
N ARG A 41 -0.89 -8.55 2.26
CA ARG A 41 -2.01 -8.22 1.36
C ARG A 41 -3.04 -7.30 1.99
N LEU A 42 -3.14 -7.29 3.32
CA LEU A 42 -4.14 -6.54 4.08
C LEU A 42 -3.59 -5.22 4.64
N TRP A 43 -2.33 -5.23 5.07
CA TRP A 43 -1.71 -4.16 5.85
C TRP A 43 -0.78 -3.28 5.05
N LEU A 44 -0.27 -3.76 3.90
CA LEU A 44 0.56 -2.94 3.04
C LEU A 44 -0.31 -2.14 2.06
N PRO A 45 0.03 -0.86 1.83
CA PRO A 45 -0.59 -0.08 0.76
C PRO A 45 -0.40 -0.73 -0.60
N TYR A 46 -1.50 -1.00 -1.29
CA TYR A 46 -1.51 -1.43 -2.69
C TYR A 46 -1.55 -0.24 -3.64
N GLY A 47 -2.27 0.80 -3.27
CA GLY A 47 -2.34 2.05 -4.01
C GLY A 47 -3.39 2.99 -3.44
N ALA A 48 -3.81 3.95 -4.24
CA ALA A 48 -4.82 4.93 -3.87
C ALA A 48 -6.03 4.89 -4.82
N ASN A 49 -7.24 4.75 -4.32
CA ASN A 49 -8.45 4.81 -5.16
C ASN A 49 -9.08 6.20 -5.08
N ARG A 50 -9.49 6.77 -6.21
CA ARG A 50 -10.14 8.08 -6.24
C ARG A 50 -11.49 7.99 -5.53
N ILE A 51 -11.74 8.93 -4.61
CA ILE A 51 -13.04 9.16 -3.99
C ILE A 51 -13.79 10.21 -4.81
N GLU A 52 -13.27 11.43 -4.84
CA GLU A 52 -13.85 12.58 -5.54
C GLU A 52 -12.77 13.65 -5.75
N GLY A 53 -12.77 14.32 -6.91
CA GLY A 53 -11.76 15.32 -7.25
C GLY A 53 -10.36 14.75 -7.04
N ASP A 54 -9.47 15.51 -6.40
CA ASP A 54 -8.10 15.08 -6.07
C ASP A 54 -8.01 14.29 -4.74
N THR A 55 -9.15 13.90 -4.16
CA THR A 55 -9.19 13.09 -2.94
C THR A 55 -9.17 11.61 -3.28
N PHE A 56 -8.21 10.90 -2.70
CA PHE A 56 -8.05 9.46 -2.85
C PHE A 56 -8.00 8.78 -1.48
N ILE A 57 -8.33 7.50 -1.41
CA ILE A 57 -8.17 6.67 -0.22
C ILE A 57 -7.03 5.67 -0.41
N LEU A 58 -6.23 5.48 0.64
CA LEU A 58 -5.23 4.42 0.66
C LEU A 58 -5.88 3.05 0.81
N VAL A 59 -5.61 2.14 -0.13
CA VAL A 59 -6.20 0.80 -0.15
C VAL A 59 -5.17 -0.31 -0.12
N ASN A 60 -5.57 -1.46 0.43
CA ASN A 60 -4.80 -2.70 0.41
C ASN A 60 -5.05 -3.51 -0.89
N ARG A 61 -4.43 -4.69 -1.03
CA ARG A 61 -4.51 -5.49 -2.28
C ARG A 61 -5.94 -5.97 -2.59
N HIS A 62 -6.85 -5.91 -1.63
CA HIS A 62 -8.26 -6.26 -1.77
C HIS A 62 -9.16 -5.03 -2.05
N TYR A 63 -8.56 -3.88 -2.36
CA TYR A 63 -9.27 -2.62 -2.60
C TYR A 63 -10.12 -2.17 -1.40
N LYS A 64 -9.71 -2.56 -0.20
CA LYS A 64 -10.29 -2.11 1.07
C LYS A 64 -9.38 -1.05 1.69
N PRO A 65 -9.91 -0.16 2.55
CA PRO A 65 -9.05 0.75 3.31
C PRO A 65 -7.92 -0.04 3.98
N VAL A 66 -6.69 0.48 3.93
CA VAL A 66 -5.52 -0.24 4.47
C VAL A 66 -5.76 -0.68 5.91
N GLY A 67 -5.41 -1.95 6.20
CA GLY A 67 -5.67 -2.57 7.49
C GLY A 67 -7.04 -3.24 7.64
N SER A 68 -8.00 -2.94 6.76
CA SER A 68 -9.31 -3.57 6.81
C SER A 68 -9.28 -5.01 6.30
N THR A 69 -9.94 -5.89 7.05
CA THR A 69 -10.14 -7.31 6.71
C THR A 69 -11.55 -7.60 6.21
N THR A 70 -12.40 -6.57 6.08
CA THR A 70 -13.78 -6.75 5.62
C THR A 70 -13.84 -7.28 4.19
N LYS A 71 -14.83 -8.13 3.94
CA LYS A 71 -15.18 -8.59 2.59
C LYS A 71 -16.25 -7.71 1.95
N ASP A 72 -17.00 -6.98 2.77
CA ASP A 72 -18.16 -6.21 2.34
C ASP A 72 -17.76 -5.03 1.46
N HIS A 73 -18.71 -4.53 0.68
CA HIS A 73 -18.53 -3.24 -0.01
C HIS A 73 -18.27 -2.14 1.02
N VAL A 74 -17.33 -1.25 0.70
CA VAL A 74 -16.91 -0.18 1.61
C VAL A 74 -17.16 1.16 0.96
N ASP A 75 -17.89 2.03 1.65
CA ASP A 75 -17.90 3.45 1.32
C ASP A 75 -16.58 4.08 1.78
N TYR A 76 -15.76 4.50 0.82
CA TYR A 76 -14.48 5.13 1.11
C TYR A 76 -14.62 6.48 1.84
N GLY A 77 -15.75 7.19 1.67
CA GLY A 77 -16.02 8.44 2.37
C GLY A 77 -16.09 8.28 3.89
N ALA A 78 -16.36 7.06 4.38
CA ALA A 78 -16.37 6.76 5.81
C ALA A 78 -14.97 6.61 6.46
N TYR A 79 -13.89 6.79 5.69
CA TYR A 79 -12.50 6.59 6.13
C TYR A 79 -11.61 7.82 5.87
N PRO A 80 -12.01 9.02 6.33
CA PRO A 80 -11.30 10.25 6.00
C PRO A 80 -9.85 10.29 6.53
N ASN A 81 -9.55 9.53 7.57
CA ASN A 81 -8.20 9.40 8.11
C ASN A 81 -7.23 8.72 7.14
N LEU A 82 -7.74 7.89 6.23
CA LEU A 82 -6.94 7.20 5.19
C LEU A 82 -6.99 7.92 3.84
N SER A 83 -7.61 9.10 3.79
CA SER A 83 -7.63 9.93 2.61
C SER A 83 -6.33 10.69 2.42
N LEU A 84 -5.97 10.93 1.17
CA LEU A 84 -4.83 11.72 0.74
C LEU A 84 -5.21 12.60 -0.46
N GLN A 85 -4.53 13.75 -0.59
CA GLN A 85 -4.71 14.67 -1.71
C GLN A 85 -3.63 14.40 -2.76
N LEU A 86 -4.05 14.03 -3.97
CA LEU A 86 -3.16 13.76 -5.10
C LEU A 86 -3.54 14.67 -6.27
N HIS A 87 -2.84 15.80 -6.37
CA HIS A 87 -3.09 16.79 -7.41
C HIS A 87 -2.56 16.35 -8.78
N GLY A 88 -3.45 16.35 -9.77
CA GLY A 88 -3.13 16.00 -11.15
C GLY A 88 -2.43 14.64 -11.26
N ASP A 89 -1.22 14.65 -11.85
CA ASP A 89 -0.43 13.45 -12.11
C ASP A 89 0.70 13.22 -11.09
N SER A 90 0.66 13.88 -9.91
CA SER A 90 1.67 13.73 -8.85
C SER A 90 1.87 12.27 -8.42
N TRP A 91 0.82 11.46 -8.54
CA TRP A 91 0.85 10.05 -8.22
C TRP A 91 1.79 9.21 -9.08
N ARG A 92 2.15 9.70 -10.29
CA ARG A 92 3.11 9.02 -11.16
C ARG A 92 4.49 8.90 -10.54
N ALA A 93 4.83 9.77 -9.58
CA ALA A 93 6.11 9.73 -8.87
C ALA A 93 6.27 8.44 -8.04
N PHE A 94 5.18 7.87 -7.52
CA PHE A 94 5.22 6.67 -6.70
C PHE A 94 4.59 5.43 -7.35
N SER A 95 3.83 5.56 -8.42
CA SER A 95 3.15 4.40 -9.01
C SER A 95 4.10 3.45 -9.72
N HIS A 96 3.67 2.20 -9.87
CA HIS A 96 4.31 1.27 -10.79
C HIS A 96 4.35 1.86 -12.22
N ARG A 97 5.46 1.67 -12.94
CA ARG A 97 5.75 2.36 -14.22
C ARG A 97 4.69 2.20 -15.32
N THR A 98 3.96 1.09 -15.30
CA THR A 98 2.90 0.77 -16.28
C THR A 98 1.50 1.01 -15.72
N ALA A 99 1.38 1.67 -14.57
CA ALA A 99 0.10 1.86 -13.93
C ALA A 99 -0.66 3.01 -14.60
N GLU A 100 -1.93 2.76 -14.88
CA GLU A 100 -2.89 3.78 -15.36
C GLU A 100 -3.57 4.51 -14.19
N GLN A 101 -3.31 4.05 -12.97
CA GLN A 101 -3.88 4.48 -11.71
C GLN A 101 -2.78 4.41 -10.64
N PRO A 102 -2.94 5.04 -9.45
CA PRO A 102 -1.86 5.20 -8.49
C PRO A 102 -1.63 3.93 -7.65
N PHE A 103 -1.29 2.82 -8.32
CA PHE A 103 -0.94 1.54 -7.71
C PHE A 103 0.57 1.40 -7.54
N LEU A 104 0.99 0.91 -6.38
CA LEU A 104 2.38 0.72 -5.99
C LEU A 104 2.96 -0.60 -6.52
N PHE A 105 2.15 -1.57 -6.93
CA PHE A 105 2.59 -2.82 -7.55
C PHE A 105 1.44 -3.49 -8.30
N ASN A 106 1.73 -4.57 -9.02
CA ASN A 106 0.73 -5.43 -9.66
C ASN A 106 1.05 -6.91 -9.42
N ASP A 107 0.25 -7.81 -9.98
CA ASP A 107 0.40 -9.27 -9.78
C ASP A 107 1.70 -9.85 -10.36
N GLY A 108 2.35 -9.14 -11.29
CA GLY A 108 3.64 -9.53 -11.84
C GLY A 108 4.86 -9.08 -11.02
N CYS A 109 4.68 -8.16 -10.05
CA CYS A 109 5.77 -7.62 -9.23
C CYS A 109 5.38 -7.38 -7.76
N PRO A 110 4.67 -8.31 -7.08
CA PRO A 110 4.26 -8.07 -5.72
C PRO A 110 5.48 -8.07 -4.77
N PRO A 111 5.46 -7.27 -3.69
CA PRO A 111 6.62 -7.10 -2.81
C PRO A 111 7.05 -8.37 -2.08
N TRP A 112 6.24 -9.43 -2.06
CA TRP A 112 6.58 -10.73 -1.47
C TRP A 112 7.13 -11.75 -2.47
N ALA A 113 7.17 -11.45 -3.78
CA ALA A 113 7.67 -12.39 -4.79
C ALA A 113 9.19 -12.50 -4.79
N THR A 114 9.88 -11.36 -4.87
CA THR A 114 11.35 -11.31 -4.91
C THR A 114 11.89 -10.15 -4.07
N ARG A 115 13.15 -10.26 -3.67
CA ARG A 115 13.86 -9.16 -2.97
C ARG A 115 13.93 -7.90 -3.85
N GLN A 116 13.98 -8.06 -5.17
CA GLN A 116 13.98 -6.95 -6.12
C GLN A 116 12.62 -6.23 -6.12
N ASP A 117 11.53 -6.97 -6.16
CA ASP A 117 10.17 -6.40 -6.11
C ASP A 117 9.91 -5.67 -4.79
N ALA A 118 10.36 -6.26 -3.66
CA ALA A 118 10.30 -5.64 -2.35
C ALA A 118 11.05 -4.30 -2.29
N LYS A 119 12.27 -4.24 -2.85
CA LYS A 119 13.05 -2.99 -2.92
C LYS A 119 12.39 -1.95 -3.82
N ALA A 120 11.86 -2.37 -4.96
CA ALA A 120 11.15 -1.47 -5.87
C ALA A 120 9.88 -0.91 -5.23
N TYR A 121 9.15 -1.75 -4.50
CA TYR A 121 7.99 -1.34 -3.71
C TYR A 121 8.37 -0.40 -2.56
N LEU A 122 9.47 -0.67 -1.84
CA LEU A 122 9.98 0.21 -0.79
C LEU A 122 10.29 1.62 -1.32
N GLY A 123 10.96 1.72 -2.46
CA GLY A 123 11.23 3.01 -3.11
C GLY A 123 9.95 3.77 -3.45
N ARG A 124 8.93 3.05 -3.96
CA ARG A 124 7.62 3.63 -4.26
C ARG A 124 6.87 4.09 -3.00
N LEU A 125 6.92 3.33 -1.91
CA LEU A 125 6.39 3.78 -0.61
C LEU A 125 7.08 5.05 -0.11
N ALA A 126 8.41 5.14 -0.27
CA ALA A 126 9.16 6.33 0.15
C ALA A 126 8.75 7.57 -0.66
N GLU A 127 8.57 7.45 -1.97
CA GLU A 127 8.06 8.55 -2.80
C GLU A 127 6.64 8.94 -2.42
N MET A 128 5.76 7.95 -2.17
CA MET A 128 4.42 8.22 -1.67
C MET A 128 4.45 9.00 -0.35
N ARG A 129 5.34 8.60 0.58
CA ARG A 129 5.48 9.25 1.88
C ARG A 129 5.93 10.70 1.79
N ARG A 130 6.76 11.05 0.80
CA ARG A 130 7.21 12.42 0.55
C ARG A 130 6.09 13.34 0.05
N LEU A 131 5.05 12.77 -0.56
CA LEU A 131 3.94 13.51 -1.15
C LEU A 131 2.74 13.67 -0.21
N ILE A 132 2.72 12.97 0.93
CA ILE A 132 1.59 12.96 1.89
C ILE A 132 2.00 13.35 3.31
#